data_AF-A0A5N4AS71-F1
#
_entry.id   AF-A0A5N4AS71-F1
#
_cell.length_a   1.000
_cell.length_b   1.000
_cell.length_c   1.000
_cell.angle_alpha   90.00
_cell.angle_beta   90.00
_cell.angle_gamma   90.00
#
_symmetry.space_group_name_H-M   'P 1'
#
loop_
_entity.id
_entity.type
_entity.pdbx_description
1 polymer ?
#
loop_
_entity_poly.entity_id
_entity_poly.type
_entity_poly.pdbx_seq_one_letter_code
_entity_poly.pdbx_strand_id
1 'polypeptide(L)'
;MNPEEIDGSNSIQQLACNAREMLLPSKSKTVYEAAYREYRRWYWGKKINCTTEDCILAYFNSELVSYKSSSLWSKYSMLRSTINLNEGVDISKFPSLIPYLKRKGEGHKAKKSLTLDRENVNTFLLKANSSYIRSSWRMQATGISFIGDHEY
;
A
#
# COMPACT_ATOMS: atom_id res chain seq x y z
N MET A 1 -44.26 -9.09 13.42
CA MET A 1 -43.07 -8.40 13.97
C MET A 1 -42.65 -9.19 15.19
N ASN A 2 -41.64 -10.05 15.07
CA ASN A 2 -41.14 -10.88 16.16
C ASN A 2 -39.68 -10.48 16.38
N PRO A 3 -39.33 -9.84 17.50
CA PRO A 3 -37.95 -9.61 17.86
C PRO A 3 -37.41 -10.88 18.54
N GLU A 4 -36.15 -11.22 18.30
CA GLU A 4 -35.40 -12.27 19.01
C GLU A 4 -35.51 -13.73 18.52
N GLU A 5 -35.41 -13.95 17.20
CA GLU A 5 -34.63 -15.12 16.72
C GLU A 5 -33.20 -14.66 16.43
N ILE A 6 -32.42 -14.46 17.49
CA ILE A 6 -30.97 -14.44 17.38
C ILE A 6 -30.53 -15.90 17.51
N ASP A 7 -30.30 -16.53 16.36
CA ASP A 7 -29.71 -17.86 16.24
C ASP A 7 -28.47 -18.00 17.15
N GLY A 8 -28.64 -18.73 18.24
CA GLY A 8 -27.67 -18.99 19.29
C GLY A 8 -26.59 -19.99 18.90
N SER A 9 -26.06 -19.91 17.68
CA SER A 9 -25.13 -20.91 17.12
C SER A 9 -23.77 -20.34 16.72
N ASN A 10 -23.49 -19.06 16.96
CA ASN A 10 -22.14 -18.53 16.79
C ASN A 10 -21.37 -18.68 18.11
N SER A 11 -20.48 -19.67 18.18
CA SER A 11 -19.52 -19.81 19.27
C SER A 11 -18.80 -18.48 19.51
N ILE A 12 -18.53 -18.11 20.77
CA ILE A 12 -17.73 -16.91 21.11
C ILE A 12 -16.42 -16.88 20.31
N GLN A 13 -15.86 -18.05 20.01
CA GLN A 13 -14.67 -18.20 19.18
C GLN A 13 -14.89 -17.79 17.71
N GLN A 14 -16.06 -18.08 17.13
CA GLN A 14 -16.42 -17.65 15.77
C GLN A 14 -16.66 -16.15 15.70
N LEU A 15 -17.35 -15.57 16.69
CA LEU A 15 -17.52 -14.11 16.77
C LEU A 15 -16.18 -13.40 16.90
N ALA A 16 -15.29 -13.90 17.75
CA ALA A 16 -13.93 -13.38 17.88
C ALA A 16 -13.10 -13.58 16.61
N CYS A 17 -13.27 -14.70 15.90
CA CYS A 17 -12.59 -14.95 14.62
C CYS A 17 -13.02 -13.93 13.56
N ASN A 18 -14.34 -13.73 13.39
CA ASN A 18 -14.89 -12.76 12.44
C ASN A 18 -14.43 -11.32 12.76
N ALA A 19 -14.41 -10.95 14.04
CA ALA A 19 -13.89 -9.65 14.46
C ALA A 19 -12.40 -9.51 14.14
N ARG A 20 -11.59 -10.56 14.35
CA ARG A 20 -10.16 -10.56 14.02
C ARG A 20 -9.90 -10.47 12.52
N GLU A 21 -10.74 -11.08 11.70
CA GLU A 21 -10.65 -10.96 10.25
C GLU A 21 -10.91 -9.54 9.75
N MET A 22 -11.74 -8.77 10.45
CA MET A 22 -12.01 -7.36 10.14
C MET A 22 -10.90 -6.40 10.61
N LEU A 23 -9.94 -6.86 11.42
CA LEU A 23 -8.85 -6.00 11.92
C LEU A 23 -7.83 -5.64 10.83
N LEU A 24 -7.77 -6.39 9.73
CA LEU A 24 -6.96 -6.03 8.56
C LEU A 24 -7.81 -5.26 7.55
N PRO A 25 -7.33 -4.12 7.02
CA PRO A 25 -8.07 -3.38 6.01
C PRO A 25 -8.32 -4.25 4.77
N SER A 26 -9.58 -4.41 4.38
CA SER A 26 -10.02 -5.41 3.38
C SER A 26 -9.29 -5.32 2.04
N LYS A 27 -8.93 -4.10 1.59
CA LYS A 27 -8.17 -3.88 0.35
C LYS A 27 -6.71 -4.35 0.41
N SER A 28 -6.12 -4.44 1.60
CA SER A 28 -4.70 -4.75 1.80
C SER A 28 -4.46 -6.11 2.48
N LYS A 29 -5.51 -6.84 2.87
CA LYS A 29 -5.42 -8.15 3.56
C LYS A 29 -4.45 -9.09 2.83
N THR A 30 -4.58 -9.22 1.51
CA THR A 30 -3.73 -10.07 0.67
C THR A 30 -2.24 -9.72 0.76
N VAL A 31 -1.90 -8.44 0.86
CA VAL A 31 -0.51 -7.96 0.95
C VAL A 31 0.07 -8.27 2.34
N TYR A 32 -0.72 -8.10 3.40
CA TYR A 32 -0.34 -8.42 4.77
C TYR A 32 -0.11 -9.93 4.92
N GLU A 33 -1.05 -10.76 4.43
CA GLU A 33 -0.91 -12.22 4.42
C GLU A 33 0.27 -12.70 3.59
N ALA A 34 0.56 -12.04 2.46
CA ALA A 34 1.73 -12.35 1.66
C ALA A 34 3.04 -12.08 2.42
N ALA A 35 3.15 -10.93 3.11
CA ALA A 35 4.31 -10.61 3.94
C ALA A 35 4.48 -11.62 5.08
N TYR A 36 3.39 -12.02 5.74
CA TYR A 36 3.43 -13.04 6.77
C TYR A 36 3.86 -14.41 6.22
N ARG A 37 3.37 -14.80 5.04
CA ARG A 37 3.76 -16.05 4.38
C ARG A 37 5.25 -16.07 4.03
N GLU A 38 5.82 -14.96 3.57
CA GLU A 38 7.26 -14.83 3.33
C GLU A 38 8.05 -15.04 4.62
N TYR A 39 7.65 -14.39 5.71
CA TYR A 39 8.24 -14.60 7.04
C TYR A 39 8.15 -16.07 7.47
N ARG A 40 6.98 -16.71 7.36
CA ARG A 40 6.78 -18.10 7.76
C ARG A 40 7.62 -19.09 6.95
N ARG A 41 7.83 -18.84 5.66
CA ARG A 41 8.75 -19.64 4.82
C ARG A 41 10.18 -19.56 5.35
N TRP A 42 10.66 -18.36 5.65
CA TRP A 42 11.98 -18.18 6.24
C TRP A 42 12.09 -18.84 7.62
N TYR A 43 11.06 -18.65 8.46
CA TYR A 43 10.96 -19.19 9.81
C TYR A 43 11.05 -20.72 9.83
N TRP A 44 10.30 -21.40 8.96
CA TRP A 44 10.36 -22.86 8.82
C TRP A 44 11.68 -23.33 8.23
N GLY A 45 12.24 -22.59 7.25
CA GLY A 45 13.56 -22.90 6.68
C GLY A 45 14.69 -22.85 7.71
N LYS A 46 14.56 -21.99 8.73
CA LYS A 46 15.53 -21.86 9.83
C LYS A 46 15.24 -22.75 11.04
N LYS A 47 14.16 -23.55 11.01
CA LYS A 47 13.72 -24.44 12.12
C LYS A 47 13.53 -23.70 13.46
N ILE A 48 13.00 -22.48 13.39
CA ILE A 48 12.73 -21.67 14.59
C ILE A 48 11.43 -22.16 15.24
N ASN A 49 11.40 -22.23 16.57
CA ASN A 49 10.25 -22.74 17.33
C ASN A 49 9.41 -21.65 18.01
N CYS A 50 9.97 -20.45 18.23
CA CYS A 50 9.25 -19.32 18.81
C CYS A 50 9.60 -17.99 18.12
N THR A 51 8.60 -17.13 17.92
CA THR A 51 8.78 -15.76 17.46
C THR A 51 9.28 -14.88 18.61
N THR A 52 10.60 -14.77 18.74
CA THR A 52 11.29 -13.89 19.69
C THR A 52 11.80 -12.62 19.03
N GLU A 53 12.29 -11.67 19.83
CA GLU A 53 12.92 -10.45 19.31
C GLU A 53 14.10 -10.76 18.38
N ASP A 54 14.98 -11.69 18.78
CA ASP A 54 16.13 -12.12 17.97
C ASP A 54 15.70 -12.74 16.64
N CYS A 55 14.61 -13.50 16.62
CA CYS A 55 14.03 -14.07 15.40
C CYS A 55 13.67 -12.96 14.40
N ILE A 56 12.95 -11.94 14.87
CA ILE A 56 12.53 -10.82 14.02
C ILE A 56 13.74 -9.99 13.58
N LEU A 57 14.67 -9.69 14.48
CA LEU A 57 15.90 -8.97 14.13
C LEU A 57 16.71 -9.72 13.07
N ALA A 58 16.87 -11.03 13.22
CA ALA A 58 17.57 -11.88 12.26
C ALA A 58 16.89 -11.86 10.89
N TYR A 59 15.56 -11.98 10.84
CA TYR A 59 14.80 -11.91 9.59
C TYR A 59 15.00 -10.55 8.88
N PHE A 60 14.90 -9.46 9.63
CA PHE A 60 15.09 -8.10 9.10
C PHE A 60 16.53 -7.84 8.65
N ASN A 61 17.52 -8.51 9.25
CA ASN A 61 18.92 -8.37 8.88
C ASN A 61 19.33 -9.32 7.75
N SER A 62 18.65 -10.46 7.53
CA SER A 62 18.98 -11.38 6.45
C SER A 62 18.20 -11.10 5.17
N GLU A 63 16.86 -11.05 5.26
CA GLU A 63 15.99 -10.99 4.08
C GLU A 63 15.71 -9.57 3.64
N LEU A 64 15.71 -8.63 4.58
CA LEU A 64 15.27 -7.25 4.33
C LEU A 64 16.41 -6.22 4.30
N VAL A 65 17.67 -6.69 4.29
CA VAL A 65 18.86 -5.82 4.35
C VAL A 65 18.99 -4.88 3.16
N SER A 66 18.55 -5.31 1.98
CA SER A 66 18.62 -4.57 0.72
C SER A 66 17.43 -3.62 0.51
N TYR A 67 16.41 -3.68 1.36
CA TYR A 67 15.21 -2.88 1.19
C TYR A 67 15.43 -1.43 1.61
N LYS A 68 14.74 -0.52 0.92
CA LYS A 68 14.65 0.89 1.34
C LYS A 68 13.96 0.99 2.69
N SER A 69 14.33 1.99 3.46
CA SER A 69 13.81 2.22 4.81
C SER A 69 12.28 2.34 4.84
N SER A 70 11.67 3.04 3.88
CA SER A 70 10.20 3.13 3.78
C SER A 70 9.55 1.76 3.57
N SER A 71 10.10 0.92 2.68
CA SER A 71 9.61 -0.44 2.45
C SER A 71 9.82 -1.34 3.67
N LEU A 72 10.93 -1.15 4.40
CA LEU A 72 11.21 -1.87 5.64
C LEU A 72 10.17 -1.55 6.72
N TRP A 73 9.83 -0.28 6.89
CA TRP A 73 8.76 0.16 7.80
C TRP A 73 7.39 -0.39 7.38
N SER A 74 7.09 -0.46 6.08
CA SER A 74 5.88 -1.10 5.59
C SER A 74 5.84 -2.60 5.92
N LYS A 75 6.94 -3.33 5.69
CA LYS A 75 7.07 -4.76 6.06
C LYS A 75 6.94 -4.97 7.57
N TYR A 76 7.56 -4.11 8.38
CA TYR A 76 7.38 -4.10 9.83
C TYR A 76 5.91 -3.94 10.24
N SER A 77 5.21 -2.94 9.70
CA SER A 77 3.79 -2.71 10.03
C SER A 77 2.92 -3.91 9.63
N MET A 78 3.19 -4.51 8.47
CA MET A 78 2.48 -5.71 8.02
C MET A 78 2.70 -6.91 8.95
N LEU A 79 3.96 -7.16 9.32
CA LEU A 79 4.33 -8.24 10.22
C LEU A 79 3.80 -8.02 11.63
N ARG A 80 3.83 -6.78 12.13
CA ARG A 80 3.27 -6.44 13.45
C ARG A 80 1.80 -6.84 13.55
N SER A 81 0.99 -6.45 12.57
CA SER A 81 -0.43 -6.77 12.59
C SER A 81 -0.66 -8.28 12.43
N THR A 82 0.03 -8.91 11.48
CA THR A 82 -0.20 -10.34 11.18
C THR A 82 0.32 -11.28 12.26
N ILE A 83 1.48 -11.04 12.84
CA ILE A 83 2.04 -11.85 13.93
C ILE A 83 1.17 -11.68 15.18
N ASN A 84 0.73 -10.47 15.52
CA ASN A 84 -0.18 -10.26 16.63
C ASN A 84 -1.52 -11.00 16.42
N LEU A 85 -2.04 -10.97 15.19
CA LEU A 85 -3.28 -11.68 14.84
C LEU A 85 -3.16 -13.20 14.80
N ASN A 86 -2.02 -13.77 14.42
CA ASN A 86 -1.87 -15.22 14.27
C ASN A 86 -1.28 -15.88 15.53
N GLU A 87 -0.33 -15.22 16.17
CA GLU A 87 0.50 -15.77 17.24
C GLU A 87 0.27 -15.06 18.59
N GLY A 88 -0.47 -13.93 18.61
CA GLY A 88 -0.69 -13.15 19.82
C GLY A 88 0.54 -12.40 20.33
N VAL A 89 1.59 -12.32 19.51
CA VAL A 89 2.86 -11.68 19.86
C VAL A 89 2.88 -10.26 19.31
N ASP A 90 2.99 -9.28 20.21
CA ASP A 90 3.15 -7.87 19.85
C ASP A 90 4.64 -7.51 19.70
N ILE A 91 5.13 -7.58 18.47
CA ILE A 91 6.52 -7.26 18.14
C ILE A 91 6.89 -5.78 18.38
N SER A 92 5.92 -4.89 18.62
CA SER A 92 6.23 -3.50 18.96
C SER A 92 6.78 -3.32 20.37
N LYS A 93 6.61 -4.34 21.21
CA LYS A 93 7.19 -4.38 22.56
C LYS A 93 8.67 -4.77 22.55
N PHE A 94 9.24 -5.10 21.38
CA PHE A 94 10.65 -5.47 21.24
C PHE A 94 11.54 -4.21 21.25
N PRO A 95 12.30 -3.97 22.34
CA PRO A 95 13.00 -2.70 22.56
C PRO A 95 14.09 -2.41 21.53
N SER A 96 14.71 -3.42 20.94
CA SER A 96 15.83 -3.32 19.99
C SER A 96 15.36 -3.20 18.54
N LEU A 97 14.15 -3.68 18.23
CA LEU A 97 13.61 -3.69 16.87
C LEU A 97 13.36 -2.27 16.32
N ILE A 98 12.71 -1.39 17.09
CA ILE A 98 12.44 -0.01 16.65
C ILE A 98 13.74 0.79 16.45
N PRO A 99 14.70 0.80 17.38
CA PRO A 99 16.01 1.43 17.16
C PRO A 99 16.77 0.87 15.95
N TYR A 100 16.69 -0.44 15.70
CA TYR A 100 17.29 -1.05 14.51
C TYR A 100 16.68 -0.48 13.22
N LEU A 101 15.34 -0.41 13.14
CA LEU A 101 14.64 0.16 11.98
C LEU A 101 14.92 1.65 11.77
N LYS A 102 15.00 2.42 12.86
CA LYS A 102 15.37 3.84 12.81
C LYS A 102 16.77 4.04 12.24
N ARG A 103 17.76 3.28 12.72
CA ARG A 103 19.15 3.34 12.23
C ARG A 103 19.27 2.95 10.76
N LYS A 104 18.52 1.95 10.29
CA LYS A 104 18.43 1.62 8.85
C LYS A 104 17.76 2.71 8.01
N GLY A 105 17.06 3.65 8.64
CA GLY A 105 16.45 4.83 8.04
C GLY A 105 17.30 6.09 8.07
N GLU A 106 18.39 6.10 8.84
CA GLU A 106 19.26 7.27 8.97
C GLU A 106 19.91 7.59 7.62
N GLY A 107 19.78 8.86 7.19
CA GLY A 107 20.25 9.31 5.88
C GLY A 107 19.29 9.07 4.71
N HIS A 108 18.14 8.41 4.92
CA HIS A 108 17.14 8.23 3.85
C HIS A 108 16.49 9.57 3.47
N LYS A 109 16.86 10.10 2.30
CA LYS A 109 16.14 11.23 1.68
C LYS A 109 14.89 10.72 0.98
N ALA A 110 13.72 11.21 1.40
CA ALA A 110 12.47 10.88 0.76
C ALA A 110 12.48 11.31 -0.72
N LYS A 111 12.34 10.35 -1.65
CA LYS A 111 12.09 10.64 -3.06
C LYS A 111 10.64 11.08 -3.18
N LYS A 112 10.40 12.39 -3.22
CA LYS A 112 9.08 12.94 -3.52
C LYS A 112 8.74 12.60 -4.98
N SER A 113 7.48 12.23 -5.24
CA SER A 113 6.98 12.19 -6.61
C SER A 113 7.05 13.60 -7.20
N LEU A 114 7.35 13.70 -8.49
CA LEU A 114 7.19 14.97 -9.19
C LEU A 114 5.71 15.37 -9.08
N THR A 115 5.47 16.60 -8.64
CA THR A 115 4.11 17.16 -8.67
C THR A 115 3.70 17.30 -10.13
N LEU A 116 2.51 16.82 -10.46
CA LEU A 116 1.96 16.97 -11.81
C LEU A 116 1.62 18.45 -12.02
N ASP A 117 2.48 19.14 -12.76
CA ASP A 117 2.31 20.56 -13.10
C ASP A 117 1.54 20.74 -14.41
N ARG A 118 1.00 21.95 -14.61
CA ARG A 118 0.21 22.32 -15.79
C ARG A 118 1.01 22.16 -17.08
N GLU A 119 2.30 22.49 -17.10
CA GLU A 119 3.18 22.26 -18.25
C GLU A 119 3.34 20.77 -18.56
N ASN A 120 3.45 19.92 -17.53
CA ASN A 120 3.54 18.47 -17.71
C ASN A 120 2.23 17.90 -18.29
N VAL A 121 1.08 18.41 -17.85
CA VAL A 121 -0.23 18.05 -18.42
C VAL A 121 -0.34 18.50 -19.87
N ASN A 122 -0.02 19.76 -20.17
CA ASN A 122 -0.08 20.29 -21.53
C ASN A 122 0.86 19.55 -22.48
N THR A 123 2.09 19.27 -22.04
CA THR A 123 3.07 18.51 -22.82
C THR A 123 2.59 17.07 -23.06
N PHE A 124 2.01 16.43 -22.04
CA PHE A 124 1.43 15.10 -22.17
C PHE A 124 0.27 15.09 -23.19
N LEU A 125 -0.68 16.03 -23.08
CA LEU A 125 -1.83 16.14 -23.99
C LEU A 125 -1.43 16.44 -25.43
N LEU A 126 -0.46 17.34 -25.64
CA LEU A 126 0.05 17.70 -26.97
C LEU A 126 0.83 16.54 -27.61
N LYS A 127 1.58 15.78 -26.80
CA LYS A 127 2.39 14.65 -27.26
C LYS A 127 1.56 13.37 -27.46
N ALA A 128 0.46 13.21 -26.73
CA ALA A 128 -0.38 12.01 -26.76
C ALA A 128 -1.26 11.88 -28.02
N ASN A 129 -1.56 12.96 -28.75
CA ASN A 129 -2.36 12.84 -29.97
C ASN A 129 -2.19 14.03 -30.94
N SER A 130 -1.01 14.12 -31.58
CA SER A 130 -0.72 15.16 -32.59
C SER A 130 -1.61 15.08 -33.83
N SER A 131 -2.30 13.96 -34.12
CA SER A 131 -3.13 13.80 -35.31
C SER A 131 -4.63 14.05 -35.06
N TYR A 132 -5.18 13.66 -33.91
CA TYR A 132 -6.62 13.77 -33.67
C TYR A 132 -7.06 15.18 -33.24
N ILE A 133 -6.28 15.84 -32.39
CA ILE A 133 -6.67 17.13 -31.79
C ILE A 133 -6.57 18.25 -32.84
N ARG A 134 -5.53 18.25 -33.67
CA ARG A 134 -5.28 19.28 -34.70
C ARG A 134 -6.33 19.29 -35.81
N SER A 135 -6.93 18.13 -36.10
CA SER A 135 -7.95 17.95 -37.13
C SER A 135 -9.30 18.55 -36.73
N SER A 136 -9.65 18.48 -35.44
CA SER A 136 -10.92 19.01 -34.91
C SER A 136 -10.96 20.54 -34.87
N TRP A 137 -9.85 21.19 -34.48
CA TRP A 137 -9.75 22.67 -34.46
C TRP A 137 -9.79 23.29 -35.86
N ARG A 138 -9.34 22.56 -36.89
CA ARG A 138 -9.35 23.06 -38.28
C ARG A 138 -10.75 23.01 -38.92
N MET A 139 -11.66 22.16 -38.44
CA MET A 139 -13.03 22.06 -38.98
C MET A 139 -14.03 23.04 -38.36
N GLN A 140 -13.78 23.52 -37.13
CA GLN A 140 -14.66 24.52 -36.49
C GLN A 140 -14.34 25.97 -36.93
N ALA A 141 -13.11 26.25 -37.37
CA ALA A 141 -12.71 27.59 -37.80
C ALA A 141 -13.17 27.96 -39.22
N THR A 142 -13.58 26.98 -40.03
CA THR A 142 -14.03 27.19 -41.42
C THR A 142 -15.55 27.33 -41.58
N GLY A 143 -16.30 27.41 -40.46
CA GLY A 143 -17.77 27.40 -40.45
C GLY A 143 -18.48 28.73 -40.20
N ILE A 144 -17.77 29.85 -40.05
CA ILE A 144 -18.39 31.17 -39.90
C ILE A 144 -17.67 32.17 -40.81
N SER A 145 -18.08 32.22 -42.08
CA SER A 145 -17.88 33.40 -42.93
C SER A 145 -19.18 34.20 -42.88
N PHE A 146 -19.22 35.17 -41.97
CA PHE A 146 -20.32 36.14 -41.87
C PHE A 146 -20.11 37.21 -42.96
N ILE A 147 -21.19 37.47 -43.69
CA ILE A 147 -21.41 38.52 -44.68
C ILE A 147 -21.32 39.90 -44.01
N GLY A 148 -20.77 40.92 -44.70
CA GLY A 148 -21.03 42.32 -44.36
C GLY A 148 -19.95 43.31 -44.79
N ASP A 149 -20.34 44.22 -45.68
CA ASP A 149 -19.61 45.32 -46.31
C ASP A 149 -18.99 46.36 -45.35
N HIS A 150 -17.94 47.08 -45.79
CA HIS A 150 -18.02 48.54 -45.96
C HIS A 150 -16.82 49.14 -46.72
N GLU A 151 -17.15 50.09 -47.58
CA GLU A 151 -16.31 51.00 -48.38
C GLU A 151 -15.21 51.72 -47.58
N TYR A 152 -14.05 51.95 -48.21
CA TYR A 152 -13.58 53.26 -48.69
C TYR A 152 -12.40 53.10 -49.65
#